data_AF-A0A369PSA2-F1
#
_entry.id   AF-A0A369PSA2-F1
#
_cell.length_a   1.000
_cell.length_b   1.000
_cell.length_c   1.000
_cell.angle_alpha   90.00
_cell.angle_beta   90.00
_cell.angle_gamma   90.00
#
_symmetry.space_group_name_H-M   'P 1'
#
loop_
_entity.id
_entity.type
_entity.pdbx_description
1 polymer ?
#
loop_
_entity_poly.entity_id
_entity_poly.type
_entity_poly.pdbx_seq_one_letter_code
_entity_poly.pdbx_strand_id
1 'polypeptide(L)'
;MKKDKKNRNAIVSGNSSDTVSNTTKTTYENAFMQMNKMQKRGNKSIYLSPEHHERLTRIVQIIGDDKIPLFAYLNNILEHHFKVFEDMITKEFNEKYKGLF
;
A
#
# COMPACT_ATOMS: atom_id res chain seq x y z
N MET A 1 62.24 -30.42 -2.84
CA MET A 1 62.75 -29.26 -3.61
C MET A 1 61.77 -28.09 -3.41
N LYS A 2 62.17 -27.06 -2.62
CA LYS A 2 61.65 -25.67 -2.52
C LYS A 2 60.15 -25.48 -2.16
N LYS A 3 59.68 -24.57 -1.30
CA LYS A 3 60.22 -23.54 -0.37
C LYS A 3 59.05 -23.05 0.50
N ASP A 4 59.38 -22.56 1.69
CA ASP A 4 58.56 -21.83 2.67
C ASP A 4 57.82 -20.58 2.12
N LYS A 5 56.68 -20.19 2.73
CA LYS A 5 56.55 -18.93 3.50
C LYS A 5 55.12 -18.61 3.99
N LYS A 6 55.03 -18.53 5.32
CA LYS A 6 54.21 -17.63 6.15
C LYS A 6 54.28 -16.18 5.65
N ASN A 7 53.15 -15.45 5.56
CA ASN A 7 52.77 -14.34 6.46
C ASN A 7 51.59 -13.50 5.92
N ARG A 8 50.59 -13.30 6.80
CA ARG A 8 49.82 -12.07 7.12
C ARG A 8 49.78 -10.93 6.10
N ASN A 9 48.57 -10.42 5.85
CA ASN A 9 48.26 -9.00 6.09
C ASN A 9 46.80 -8.82 6.47
N ALA A 10 46.61 -8.09 7.58
CA ALA A 10 45.37 -7.54 8.07
C ALA A 10 45.06 -6.21 7.34
N ILE A 11 43.97 -5.55 7.76
CA ILE A 11 43.57 -4.14 7.52
C ILE A 11 42.70 -3.99 6.26
N VAL A 12 41.55 -3.32 6.25
CA VAL A 12 40.55 -2.77 7.19
C VAL A 12 39.57 -2.00 6.28
N SER A 13 38.34 -1.83 6.76
CA SER A 13 37.38 -0.80 6.32
C SER A 13 36.95 -0.77 4.85
N GLY A 14 35.68 -1.12 4.67
CA GLY A 14 34.88 -0.64 3.56
C GLY A 14 33.44 -1.00 3.84
N ASN A 15 32.76 -0.18 4.64
CA ASN A 15 31.31 -0.16 4.71
C ASN A 15 30.75 0.01 3.29
N SER A 16 30.33 -1.07 2.66
CA SER A 16 29.27 -0.99 1.67
C SER A 16 28.02 -1.47 2.39
N SER A 17 27.51 -0.56 3.24
CA SER A 17 26.08 -0.46 3.44
C SER A 17 25.50 -0.19 2.06
N ASP A 18 25.23 -1.25 1.31
CA ASP A 18 24.22 -1.23 0.28
C ASP A 18 22.86 -1.21 0.98
N THR A 19 22.65 -0.17 1.80
CA THR A 19 21.48 0.67 1.74
C THR A 19 21.27 1.09 0.28
N VAL A 20 20.92 0.11 -0.57
CA VAL A 20 19.98 0.38 -1.63
C VAL A 20 18.66 0.55 -0.90
N SER A 21 18.50 1.75 -0.34
CA SER A 21 17.22 2.39 -0.11
C SER A 21 16.55 2.51 -1.48
N ASN A 22 16.15 1.37 -2.06
CA ASN A 22 15.06 1.29 -3.00
C ASN A 22 13.81 1.53 -2.16
N THR A 23 13.69 2.74 -1.63
CA THR A 23 12.39 3.38 -1.47
C THR A 23 11.87 3.54 -2.89
N THR A 24 11.44 2.44 -3.51
CA THR A 24 10.56 2.46 -4.66
C THR A 24 9.39 3.29 -4.19
N LYS A 25 9.41 4.57 -4.57
CA LYS A 25 8.38 5.53 -4.20
C LYS A 25 7.08 4.90 -4.68
N THR A 26 6.28 4.36 -3.76
CA THR A 26 5.05 3.66 -4.12
C THR A 26 4.22 4.62 -4.94
N THR A 27 4.05 4.32 -6.22
CA THR A 27 3.27 5.18 -7.10
C THR A 27 1.81 5.08 -6.68
N TYR A 28 1.04 6.13 -6.95
CA TYR A 28 -0.39 6.12 -6.70
C TYR A 28 -1.08 4.94 -7.41
N GLU A 29 -0.64 4.67 -8.64
CA GLU A 29 -1.10 3.53 -9.44
C GLU A 29 -0.82 2.19 -8.75
N ASN A 30 0.38 1.98 -8.21
CA ASN A 30 0.71 0.75 -7.48
C ASN A 30 -0.10 0.61 -6.18
N ALA A 31 -0.45 1.73 -5.54
CA ALA A 31 -1.23 1.71 -4.31
C ALA A 31 -2.73 1.47 -4.53
N PHE A 32 -3.32 2.04 -5.59
CA PHE A 32 -4.78 2.11 -5.73
C PHE A 32 -5.35 1.52 -7.04
N MET A 33 -4.52 1.28 -8.06
CA MET A 33 -4.96 0.73 -9.37
C MET A 33 -4.69 -0.76 -9.49
N GLN A 34 -4.87 -1.50 -8.39
CA GLN A 34 -4.69 -2.95 -8.36
C GLN A 34 -6.05 -3.67 -8.38
N MET A 35 -6.23 -4.59 -9.33
CA MET A 35 -7.40 -5.47 -9.37
C MET A 35 -7.07 -6.80 -8.68
N ASN A 36 -7.49 -6.95 -7.41
CA ASN A 36 -7.30 -8.21 -6.72
C ASN A 36 -8.27 -9.27 -7.26
N LYS A 37 -7.79 -10.47 -7.63
CA LYS A 37 -8.63 -11.55 -8.16
C LYS A 37 -9.75 -11.99 -7.20
N MET A 38 -9.59 -11.71 -5.90
CA MET A 38 -10.61 -11.99 -4.87
C MET A 38 -11.65 -10.87 -4.73
N GLN A 39 -11.39 -9.67 -5.24
CA GLN A 39 -12.35 -8.57 -5.23
C GLN A 39 -13.42 -8.82 -6.29
N LYS A 40 -14.55 -9.37 -5.87
CA LYS A 40 -15.77 -9.44 -6.68
C LYS A 40 -16.63 -8.22 -6.39
N ARG A 41 -17.38 -7.76 -7.40
CA ARG A 41 -18.44 -6.78 -7.17
C ARG A 41 -19.42 -7.37 -6.17
N GLY A 42 -19.56 -6.72 -5.01
CA GLY A 42 -20.52 -7.12 -3.99
C GLY A 42 -21.97 -6.93 -4.46
N ASN A 43 -22.92 -7.35 -3.62
CA ASN A 43 -24.35 -7.17 -3.84
C ASN A 43 -24.92 -5.92 -3.13
N LYS A 44 -24.07 -5.13 -2.48
CA LYS A 44 -24.43 -3.89 -1.77
C LYS A 44 -23.99 -2.69 -2.59
N SER A 45 -24.80 -1.64 -2.57
CA SER A 45 -24.51 -0.37 -3.22
C SER A 45 -24.54 0.74 -2.19
N ILE A 46 -23.57 1.66 -2.28
CA ILE A 46 -23.56 2.90 -1.51
C ILE A 46 -23.82 4.05 -2.47
N TYR A 47 -24.58 5.04 -2.01
CA TYR A 47 -24.81 6.25 -2.80
C TYR A 47 -23.60 7.18 -2.67
N LEU A 48 -23.18 7.76 -3.80
CA LEU A 48 -22.15 8.79 -3.87
C LEU A 48 -22.75 10.06 -4.46
N SER A 49 -22.29 11.23 -4.00
CA SER A 49 -22.67 12.48 -4.65
C SER A 49 -22.21 12.45 -6.13
N PRO A 50 -22.93 13.13 -7.04
CA PRO A 50 -22.54 13.19 -8.45
C PRO A 50 -21.10 13.68 -8.65
N GLU A 51 -20.69 14.68 -7.87
CA GLU A 51 -19.33 15.24 -7.91
C GLU A 51 -18.26 14.21 -7.51
N HIS A 52 -18.49 13.43 -6.45
CA HIS A 52 -17.56 12.38 -6.05
C HIS A 52 -17.51 11.26 -7.10
N HIS A 53 -18.65 10.87 -7.64
CA HIS A 53 -18.71 9.86 -8.68
C HIS A 53 -17.93 10.27 -9.93
N GLU A 54 -18.11 11.51 -10.41
CA GLU A 54 -17.37 12.04 -11.57
C GLU A 54 -15.86 12.05 -11.33
N ARG A 55 -15.43 12.53 -10.16
CA ARG A 55 -14.00 12.57 -9.79
C ARG A 55 -13.38 11.18 -9.76
N LEU A 56 -14.02 10.22 -9.08
CA LEU A 56 -13.52 8.85 -9.00
C LEU A 56 -13.48 8.19 -10.39
N THR A 57 -14.49 8.45 -11.22
CA THR A 57 -14.54 7.94 -12.60
C THR A 57 -13.39 8.47 -13.44
N ARG A 58 -13.13 9.80 -13.41
CA ARG A 58 -11.99 10.39 -14.15
C ARG A 58 -10.65 9.81 -13.72
N ILE A 59 -10.45 9.57 -12.41
CA ILE A 59 -9.20 8.99 -11.91
C ILE A 59 -8.99 7.59 -12.49
N VAL A 60 -10.02 6.75 -12.46
CA VAL A 60 -9.95 5.40 -13.01
C VAL A 60 -9.69 5.40 -14.51
N GLN A 61 -10.33 6.30 -15.25
CA GLN A 61 -10.13 6.42 -16.70
C GLN A 61 -8.71 6.85 -17.06
N ILE A 62 -8.19 7.89 -16.38
CA ILE A 62 -6.91 8.51 -16.74
C ILE A 62 -5.72 7.72 -16.19
N ILE A 63 -5.79 7.27 -14.93
CA ILE A 63 -4.67 6.59 -14.25
C ILE A 63 -4.81 5.07 -14.34
N GLY A 64 -6.04 4.56 -14.22
CA GLY A 64 -6.31 3.13 -14.33
C GLY A 64 -6.35 2.60 -15.77
N ASP A 65 -6.27 3.50 -16.77
CA ASP A 65 -6.26 3.17 -18.20
C ASP A 65 -7.43 2.23 -18.60
N ASP A 66 -8.60 2.48 -18.02
CA ASP A 66 -9.82 1.67 -18.13
C ASP A 66 -9.67 0.16 -17.79
N LYS A 67 -8.54 -0.25 -17.20
CA LYS A 67 -8.23 -1.65 -16.86
C LYS A 67 -8.75 -2.07 -15.50
N ILE A 68 -9.13 -1.12 -14.65
CA ILE A 68 -9.68 -1.38 -13.32
C ILE A 68 -11.10 -0.85 -13.22
N PRO A 69 -12.08 -1.66 -12.78
CA PRO A 69 -13.44 -1.18 -12.56
C PRO A 69 -13.50 -0.24 -11.35
N LEU A 70 -14.42 0.73 -11.39
CA LEU A 70 -14.60 1.74 -10.35
C LEU A 70 -14.75 1.15 -8.93
N PHE A 71 -15.43 0.00 -8.80
CA PHE A 71 -15.60 -0.64 -7.50
C PHE A 71 -14.29 -1.17 -6.90
N ALA A 72 -13.34 -1.62 -7.73
CA ALA A 72 -12.06 -2.14 -7.25
C ALA A 72 -11.19 -0.99 -6.76
N TYR A 73 -11.15 0.13 -7.50
CA TYR A 73 -10.50 1.35 -7.04
C TYR A 73 -11.10 1.85 -5.71
N LEU A 74 -12.44 1.89 -5.60
CA LEU A 74 -13.09 2.30 -4.36
C LEU A 74 -12.76 1.36 -3.19
N ASN A 75 -12.73 0.04 -3.42
CA ASN A 75 -12.31 -0.92 -2.41
C ASN A 75 -10.88 -0.68 -1.93
N ASN A 76 -9.95 -0.37 -2.85
CA ASN A 76 -8.56 -0.08 -2.50
C ASN A 76 -8.44 1.19 -1.65
N ILE A 77 -9.23 2.23 -1.95
CA ILE A 77 -9.32 3.45 -1.12
C ILE A 77 -9.81 3.10 0.28
N LEU A 78 -10.88 2.31 0.39
CA LEU A 78 -11.46 1.92 1.68
C LEU A 78 -10.50 1.05 2.49
N GLU A 79 -9.84 0.08 1.86
CA GLU A 79 -8.85 -0.78 2.51
C GLU A 79 -7.67 0.03 3.06
N HIS A 80 -7.17 0.98 2.26
CA HIS A 80 -6.14 1.90 2.73
C HIS A 80 -6.64 2.78 3.88
N HIS A 81 -7.85 3.33 3.78
CA HIS A 81 -8.46 4.12 4.85
C HIS A 81 -8.55 3.32 6.15
N PHE A 82 -9.09 2.10 6.10
CA PHE A 82 -9.18 1.26 7.30
C PHE A 82 -7.80 0.94 7.87
N LYS A 83 -6.80 0.67 7.03
CA LYS A 83 -5.43 0.43 7.50
C LYS A 83 -4.81 1.65 8.18
N VAL A 84 -4.99 2.85 7.63
CA VAL A 84 -4.41 4.08 8.19
C VAL A 84 -5.10 4.50 9.48
N PHE A 85 -6.42 4.27 9.57
CA PHE A 85 -7.26 4.75 10.67
C PHE A 85 -7.71 3.64 11.63
N GLU A 86 -7.17 2.42 11.53
CA GLU A 86 -7.59 1.25 12.31
C GLU A 86 -7.63 1.53 13.81
N ASP A 87 -6.53 2.04 14.36
CA ASP A 87 -6.40 2.33 15.78
C ASP A 87 -7.38 3.42 16.24
N MET A 88 -7.55 4.47 15.43
CA MET A 88 -8.45 5.58 15.75
C MET A 88 -9.91 5.12 15.72
N ILE A 89 -10.30 4.42 14.66
CA ILE A 89 -11.65 3.85 14.51
C ILE A 89 -11.94 2.91 15.67
N THR A 90 -11.01 1.99 15.99
CA THR A 90 -11.17 1.01 17.06
C THR A 90 -11.29 1.67 18.43
N LYS A 91 -10.46 2.67 18.71
CA LYS A 91 -10.51 3.42 19.97
C LYS A 91 -11.86 4.13 20.12
N GLU A 92 -12.27 4.92 19.13
CA GLU A 92 -13.54 5.66 19.19
C GLU A 92 -14.76 4.74 19.22
N PHE A 93 -14.72 3.63 18.47
CA PHE A 93 -15.77 2.61 18.50
C PHE A 93 -15.92 2.03 19.90
N ASN A 94 -14.82 1.62 20.54
CA ASN A 94 -14.85 1.07 21.89
C ASN A 94 -15.29 2.09 22.96
N GLU A 95 -14.87 3.35 22.85
CA GLU A 95 -15.30 4.41 23.76
C GLU A 95 -16.81 4.67 23.68
N LYS A 96 -17.38 4.70 22.46
CA LYS A 96 -18.81 4.92 22.25
C LYS A 96 -19.67 3.68 22.51
N TYR A 97 -19.11 2.49 22.29
CA TYR A 97 -19.82 1.21 22.50
C TYR A 97 -19.95 0.83 23.99
N LYS A 98 -19.09 1.38 24.87
CA LYS A 98 -19.11 1.16 26.33
C LYS A 98 -20.36 1.69 27.07
N GLY A 99 -21.38 2.18 26.35
CA GLY A 99 -22.59 2.79 26.94
C GLY A 99 -23.89 2.03 26.70
N LEU A 100 -23.87 0.71 26.52
CA LEU A 100 -25.11 -0.08 26.34
C LEU A 100 -25.46 -0.99 27.53
N PHE A 101 -24.54 -1.19 28.49
CA PHE A 101 -24.79 -1.86 29.77
C PHE A 101 -23.89 -1.28 30.86
#